data_AF-A0A259Q292-F1
#
_entry.id   AF-A0A259Q292-F1
#
_cell.length_a   1.000
_cell.length_b   1.000
_cell.length_c   1.000
_cell.angle_alpha   90.00
_cell.angle_beta   90.00
_cell.angle_gamma   90.00
#
_symmetry.space_group_name_H-M   'P 1'
#
loop_
_entity.id
_entity.type
_entity.pdbx_description
1 polymer ?
#
loop_
_entity_poly.entity_id
_entity_poly.type
_entity_poly.pdbx_seq_one_letter_code
_entity_poly.pdbx_strand_id
1 'polypeptide(L)'
;MECGLGAFSLAVYHLIAHGLFKATLFLGSGNVIGDTRRDDGVPADDIYTFVVERRPLRAVKVPWLLAAMITVLVPAVVLGLSHWLVAADFFHKQGAIVLLFFGWVTGAQVFFSIHKLPSENPWRSLTMIFLSFLIVVVGYTLIAHAFETFLYPDPVLRDATYAAAGINLLAFDLMIIFFTLVLVGAWLVTFYAQSLDLEGRQGTLWNAIYLNLYALISREFYISDIYTQMSRATVAASKRVNVWLRWV
;
A
#
# COMPACT_ATOMS: atom_id res chain seq x y z
N MET A 1 9.70 -1.50 8.00
CA MET A 1 9.51 -2.96 7.86
C MET A 1 10.84 -3.65 7.58
N GLU A 2 11.59 -3.20 6.57
CA GLU A 2 12.87 -3.80 6.14
C GLU A 2 13.89 -4.06 7.26
N CYS A 3 14.09 -3.10 8.18
CA CYS A 3 14.96 -3.31 9.34
C CYS A 3 14.50 -4.47 10.24
N GLY A 4 13.19 -4.65 10.44
CA GLY A 4 12.63 -5.74 11.24
C GLY A 4 12.73 -7.11 10.56
N LEU A 5 13.00 -7.12 9.25
CA LEU A 5 13.21 -8.33 8.46
C LEU A 5 14.70 -8.71 8.35
N GLY A 6 15.59 -7.97 9.01
CA GLY A 6 17.04 -8.15 8.91
C GLY A 6 17.68 -7.59 7.63
N ALA A 7 16.88 -7.01 6.73
CA ALA A 7 17.32 -6.43 5.46
C ALA A 7 17.86 -5.00 5.64
N PHE A 8 18.88 -4.82 6.48
CA PHE A 8 19.38 -3.49 6.86
C PHE A 8 19.97 -2.70 5.70
N SER A 9 20.74 -3.34 4.81
CA SER A 9 21.31 -2.67 3.64
C SER A 9 20.21 -2.09 2.73
N LEU A 10 19.15 -2.89 2.54
CA LEU A 10 17.98 -2.50 1.76
C LEU A 10 17.24 -1.32 2.40
N ALA A 11 17.14 -1.30 3.73
CA ALA A 11 16.59 -0.16 4.47
C ALA A 11 17.41 1.13 4.31
N VAL A 12 18.74 1.03 4.30
CA VAL A 12 19.61 2.19 4.03
C VAL A 12 19.41 2.69 2.61
N TYR A 13 19.38 1.79 1.63
CA TYR A 13 19.07 2.14 0.24
C TYR A 13 17.69 2.81 0.11
N HIS A 14 16.67 2.23 0.74
CA HIS A 14 15.32 2.80 0.77
C HIS A 14 15.33 4.21 1.33
N LEU A 15 16.01 4.46 2.47
CA LEU A 15 16.10 5.79 3.06
C LEU A 15 16.77 6.82 2.13
N ILE A 16 17.84 6.42 1.42
CA ILE A 16 18.48 7.29 0.42
C ILE A 16 17.52 7.61 -0.72
N ALA A 17 16.95 6.58 -1.34
CA ALA A 17 16.04 6.72 -2.48
C ALA A 17 14.81 7.57 -2.11
N HIS A 18 14.22 7.30 -0.95
CA HIS A 18 13.09 8.04 -0.41
C HIS A 18 13.45 9.48 -0.05
N GLY A 19 14.64 9.71 0.51
CA GLY A 19 15.14 11.04 0.83
C GLY A 19 15.29 11.90 -0.44
N LEU A 20 15.93 11.35 -1.48
CA LEU A 20 16.07 12.02 -2.78
C LEU A 20 14.70 12.29 -3.42
N PHE A 21 13.82 11.30 -3.46
CA PHE A 21 12.48 11.43 -4.03
C PHE A 21 11.61 12.45 -3.28
N LYS A 22 11.64 12.43 -1.94
CA LYS A 22 10.92 13.43 -1.15
C LYS A 22 11.48 14.83 -1.35
N ALA A 23 12.80 14.98 -1.40
CA ALA A 23 13.41 16.28 -1.65
C ALA A 23 12.96 16.87 -3.00
N THR A 24 12.93 16.06 -4.06
CA THR A 24 12.45 16.53 -5.38
C THR A 24 10.96 16.87 -5.36
N LEU A 25 10.12 16.10 -4.66
CA LEU A 25 8.70 16.45 -4.48
C LEU A 25 8.51 17.75 -3.69
N PHE A 26 9.27 17.96 -2.61
CA PHE A 26 9.20 19.20 -1.83
C PHE A 26 9.63 20.40 -2.66
N LEU A 27 10.75 20.30 -3.38
CA LEU A 27 11.21 21.37 -4.27
C LEU A 27 10.23 21.64 -5.41
N GLY A 28 9.68 20.58 -6.03
CA GLY A 28 8.66 20.70 -7.07
C GLY A 28 7.38 21.38 -6.56
N SER A 29 6.90 20.97 -5.37
CA SER A 29 5.75 21.61 -4.73
C SER A 29 6.02 23.08 -4.39
N GLY A 30 7.24 23.41 -3.93
CA GLY A 30 7.67 24.77 -3.65
C GLY A 30 7.71 25.64 -4.90
N ASN A 31 8.13 25.08 -6.04
CA ASN A 31 8.09 25.77 -7.32
C ASN A 31 6.64 26.09 -7.75
N VAL A 32 5.74 25.10 -7.68
CA VAL A 32 4.31 25.29 -7.99
C VAL A 32 3.67 26.32 -7.06
N ILE A 33 4.00 26.32 -5.77
CA ILE A 33 3.53 27.35 -4.81
C ILE A 33 4.10 28.73 -5.17
N GLY A 34 5.36 28.80 -5.60
CA GLY A 34 6.00 30.03 -6.05
C GLY A 34 5.34 30.61 -7.29
N ASP A 35 5.02 29.76 -8.26
CA ASP A 35 4.36 30.14 -9.51
C ASP A 35 2.93 30.61 -9.24
N THR A 36 2.16 29.85 -8.44
CA THR A 36 0.76 30.20 -8.06
C THR A 36 0.65 31.48 -7.22
N ARG A 37 1.71 31.90 -6.52
CA ARG A 37 1.76 33.20 -5.82
C ARG A 37 2.01 34.38 -6.74
N ARG A 38 2.60 34.15 -7.92
CA ARG A 38 2.88 35.20 -8.91
C ARG A 38 1.72 35.35 -9.89
N ASP A 39 1.11 34.23 -10.26
CA ASP A 39 -0.08 34.14 -11.11
C ASP A 39 -0.86 32.92 -10.64
N ASP A 40 -2.06 33.12 -10.11
CA ASP A 40 -2.88 32.04 -9.56
C ASP A 40 -3.41 31.10 -10.66
N GLY A 41 -3.24 31.50 -11.94
CA GLY A 41 -3.63 30.72 -13.11
C GLY A 41 -5.12 30.39 -13.12
N VAL A 42 -5.94 31.12 -12.37
CA VAL A 42 -7.39 30.95 -12.33
C VAL A 42 -7.97 31.62 -13.58
N PRO A 43 -8.45 30.87 -14.59
CA PRO A 43 -9.11 31.47 -15.74
C PRO A 43 -10.41 32.11 -15.26
N ALA A 44 -10.77 33.28 -15.80
CA ALA A 44 -11.94 34.04 -15.34
C ALA A 44 -13.29 33.35 -15.59
N ASP A 45 -13.35 32.29 -16.38
CA ASP A 45 -14.52 31.43 -16.52
C ASP A 45 -14.16 30.21 -17.36
N ASP A 46 -14.17 28.99 -16.79
CA ASP A 46 -14.43 27.77 -17.58
C ASP A 46 -14.74 26.53 -16.73
N ILE A 47 -15.56 26.69 -15.69
CA ILE A 47 -16.14 25.55 -14.97
C ILE A 47 -16.96 24.64 -15.93
N TYR A 48 -17.34 25.15 -17.11
CA TYR A 48 -18.12 24.43 -18.10
C TYR A 48 -17.30 23.54 -19.06
N THR A 49 -16.08 23.88 -19.46
CA THR A 49 -15.33 23.08 -20.46
C THR A 49 -14.66 21.84 -19.86
N PHE A 50 -14.19 21.90 -18.61
CA PHE A 50 -13.57 20.74 -17.94
C PHE A 50 -14.57 19.60 -17.61
N VAL A 51 -15.84 19.94 -17.32
CA VAL A 51 -16.87 18.95 -16.98
C VAL A 51 -17.43 18.25 -18.22
N VAL A 52 -17.43 18.92 -19.38
CA VAL A 52 -18.13 18.48 -20.60
C VAL A 52 -17.28 17.56 -21.49
N GLU A 53 -15.95 17.53 -21.33
CA GLU A 53 -15.06 16.76 -22.20
C GLU A 53 -14.66 15.35 -21.71
N ARG A 54 -15.28 14.85 -20.64
CA ARG A 54 -15.23 13.40 -20.35
C ARG A 54 -16.16 12.66 -21.30
N ARG A 55 -15.67 12.30 -22.50
CA ARG A 55 -16.22 11.14 -23.20
C ARG A 55 -16.03 9.95 -22.26
N PRO A 56 -17.10 9.27 -21.80
CA PRO A 56 -16.94 8.07 -21.01
C PRO A 56 -16.31 7.01 -21.93
N LEU A 57 -14.99 6.83 -21.83
CA LEU A 57 -14.31 5.75 -22.53
C LEU A 57 -14.98 4.45 -22.08
N ARG A 58 -15.41 3.66 -23.06
CA ARG A 58 -16.23 2.46 -22.84
C ARG A 58 -15.42 1.47 -21.99
N ALA A 59 -15.81 1.30 -20.73
CA ALA A 59 -15.22 0.28 -19.87
C ALA A 59 -15.46 -1.10 -20.49
N VAL A 60 -14.38 -1.74 -20.96
CA VAL A 60 -14.45 -3.13 -21.42
C VAL A 60 -14.70 -3.98 -20.17
N LYS A 61 -15.91 -4.55 -20.07
CA LYS A 61 -16.28 -5.45 -18.97
C LYS A 61 -15.56 -6.79 -19.15
N VAL A 62 -14.36 -6.91 -18.61
CA VAL A 62 -13.65 -8.19 -18.52
C VAL A 62 -14.43 -9.07 -17.53
N PRO A 63 -14.67 -10.37 -17.81
CA PRO A 63 -15.27 -11.27 -16.84
C PRO A 63 -14.52 -11.23 -15.51
N TRP A 64 -15.23 -11.12 -14.39
CA TRP A 64 -14.62 -10.87 -13.07
C TRP A 64 -13.57 -11.93 -12.69
N LEU A 65 -13.77 -13.19 -13.08
CA LEU A 65 -12.82 -14.29 -12.89
C LEU A 65 -11.51 -14.06 -13.66
N LEU A 66 -11.59 -13.59 -14.90
CA LEU A 66 -10.41 -13.27 -15.71
C LEU A 66 -9.67 -12.06 -15.14
N ALA A 67 -10.40 -11.03 -14.70
CA ALA A 67 -9.80 -9.86 -14.06
C ALA A 67 -9.10 -10.23 -12.75
N ALA A 68 -9.72 -11.05 -11.90
CA ALA A 68 -9.12 -11.56 -10.68
C ALA A 68 -7.90 -12.44 -10.96
N MET A 69 -7.99 -13.34 -11.96
CA MET A 69 -6.90 -14.21 -12.35
C MET A 69 -5.70 -13.42 -12.87
N ILE A 70 -5.90 -12.45 -13.77
CA ILE A 70 -4.82 -11.60 -14.31
C ILE A 70 -4.15 -10.81 -13.19
N THR A 71 -4.95 -10.24 -12.28
CA THR A 71 -4.49 -9.45 -11.13
C THR A 71 -3.55 -10.23 -10.22
N VAL A 72 -3.78 -11.53 -10.05
CA VAL A 72 -2.97 -12.42 -9.20
C VAL A 72 -1.80 -13.03 -9.96
N LEU A 73 -2.06 -13.54 -11.17
CA LEU A 73 -1.12 -14.35 -11.95
C LEU A 73 0.02 -13.51 -12.50
N VAL A 74 -0.27 -12.31 -13.02
CA VAL A 74 0.74 -11.47 -13.67
C VAL A 74 1.85 -11.04 -12.67
N PRO A 75 1.53 -10.49 -11.48
CA PRO A 75 2.57 -10.19 -10.50
C PRO A 75 3.31 -11.43 -10.00
N ALA A 76 2.63 -12.57 -9.85
CA ALA A 76 3.26 -13.82 -9.42
C ALA A 76 4.30 -14.31 -10.44
N VAL A 77 3.98 -14.24 -11.73
CA VAL A 77 4.91 -14.62 -12.81
C VAL A 77 6.11 -13.68 -12.86
N VAL A 78 5.91 -12.37 -12.71
CA VAL A 78 7.02 -11.39 -12.69
C VAL A 78 7.98 -11.65 -11.53
N LEU A 79 7.45 -11.97 -10.35
CA LEU A 79 8.29 -12.29 -9.20
C LEU A 79 9.01 -13.63 -9.37
N GLY A 80 8.35 -14.64 -9.95
CA GLY A 80 8.98 -15.91 -10.30
C GLY A 80 10.12 -15.75 -11.33
N LEU A 81 9.92 -14.90 -12.34
CA LEU A 81 10.96 -14.56 -13.32
C LEU A 81 12.12 -13.79 -12.67
N SER A 82 11.82 -12.81 -11.81
CA SER A 82 12.83 -12.07 -11.06
C SER A 82 13.68 -12.99 -10.18
N HIS A 83 13.06 -13.99 -9.54
CA HIS A 83 13.78 -15.01 -8.78
C HIS A 83 14.76 -15.80 -9.66
N TRP A 84 14.27 -16.32 -10.80
CA TRP A 84 15.09 -17.13 -11.70
C TRP A 84 16.29 -16.36 -12.26
N LEU A 85 16.13 -15.05 -12.48
CA LEU A 85 17.18 -14.20 -13.06
C LEU A 85 18.20 -13.68 -12.03
N VAL A 86 17.83 -13.50 -10.75
CA VAL A 86 18.63 -12.66 -9.83
C VAL A 86 19.39 -13.42 -8.74
N ALA A 87 18.97 -14.62 -8.29
CA ALA A 87 19.81 -15.58 -7.54
C ALA A 87 18.98 -16.74 -6.96
N ALA A 88 19.55 -17.94 -6.97
CA ALA A 88 18.96 -19.14 -6.35
C ALA A 88 18.95 -19.10 -4.80
N ASP A 89 19.78 -18.28 -4.15
CA ASP A 89 19.96 -18.29 -2.69
C ASP A 89 19.09 -17.31 -1.90
N PHE A 90 18.37 -16.39 -2.56
CA PHE A 90 17.64 -15.30 -1.89
C PHE A 90 16.44 -15.79 -1.04
N PHE A 91 15.90 -16.98 -1.34
CA PHE A 91 14.72 -17.54 -0.66
C PHE A 91 15.00 -18.23 0.68
N HIS A 92 16.27 -18.41 1.06
CA HIS A 92 16.59 -18.98 2.38
C HIS A 92 16.35 -17.98 3.53
N LYS A 93 16.06 -16.71 3.23
CA LYS A 93 15.83 -15.67 4.23
C LYS A 93 14.35 -15.27 4.27
N GLN A 94 13.70 -15.46 5.41
CA GLN A 94 12.29 -15.07 5.62
C GLN A 94 12.01 -13.61 5.25
N GLY A 95 12.97 -12.71 5.50
CA GLY A 95 12.85 -11.29 5.14
C GLY A 95 12.66 -11.04 3.66
N ALA A 96 13.37 -11.77 2.80
CA ALA A 96 13.23 -11.69 1.35
C ALA A 96 11.83 -12.13 0.90
N ILE A 97 11.31 -13.20 1.49
CA ILE A 97 9.97 -13.71 1.20
C ILE A 97 8.91 -12.66 1.54
N VAL A 98 9.03 -11.98 2.68
CA VAL A 98 8.07 -10.92 3.07
C VAL A 98 8.12 -9.74 2.12
N LEU A 99 9.31 -9.32 1.65
CA LEU A 99 9.45 -8.24 0.69
C LEU A 99 8.86 -8.60 -0.69
N LEU A 100 9.08 -9.84 -1.14
CA LEU A 100 8.46 -10.34 -2.39
C LEU A 100 6.95 -10.48 -2.25
N PHE A 101 6.46 -10.93 -1.11
CA PHE A 101 5.03 -10.98 -0.81
C PHE A 101 4.43 -9.56 -0.86
N PHE A 102 5.07 -8.58 -0.24
CA PHE A 102 4.64 -7.19 -0.32
C PHE A 102 4.67 -6.66 -1.77
N GLY A 103 5.72 -6.96 -2.53
CA GLY A 103 5.83 -6.63 -3.96
C GLY A 103 4.71 -7.28 -4.80
N TRP A 104 4.33 -8.52 -4.48
CA TRP A 104 3.21 -9.20 -5.11
C TRP A 104 1.88 -8.51 -4.84
N VAL A 105 1.59 -8.22 -3.56
CA VAL A 105 0.33 -7.58 -3.13
C VAL A 105 0.19 -6.19 -3.76
N THR A 106 1.27 -5.41 -3.74
CA THR A 106 1.28 -4.06 -4.33
C THR A 106 1.17 -4.10 -5.85
N GLY A 107 1.89 -4.99 -6.52
CA GLY A 107 1.76 -5.21 -7.96
C GLY A 107 0.33 -5.57 -8.36
N ALA A 108 -0.27 -6.54 -7.68
CA ALA A 108 -1.65 -6.93 -7.92
C ALA A 108 -2.63 -5.78 -7.65
N GLN A 109 -2.43 -4.99 -6.59
CA GLN A 109 -3.28 -3.82 -6.32
C GLN A 109 -3.17 -2.75 -7.42
N VAL A 110 -1.97 -2.53 -7.98
CA VAL A 110 -1.77 -1.62 -9.13
C VAL A 110 -2.51 -2.16 -10.36
N PHE A 111 -2.38 -3.45 -10.65
CA PHE A 111 -3.13 -4.09 -11.75
C PHE A 111 -4.65 -3.96 -11.55
N PHE A 112 -5.14 -4.21 -10.33
CA PHE A 112 -6.56 -4.06 -9.99
C PHE A 112 -7.06 -2.63 -10.20
N SER A 113 -6.32 -1.64 -9.69
CA SER A 113 -6.73 -0.24 -9.77
C SER A 113 -6.84 0.25 -11.22
N ILE A 114 -5.95 -0.22 -12.09
CA ILE A 114 -5.89 0.26 -13.47
C ILE A 114 -6.90 -0.46 -14.38
N HIS A 115 -7.27 -1.71 -14.06
CA HIS A 115 -8.41 -2.36 -14.72
C HIS A 115 -9.73 -1.58 -14.55
N LYS A 116 -9.83 -0.74 -13.51
CA LYS A 116 -10.99 0.15 -13.30
C LYS A 116 -10.90 1.47 -14.07
N LEU A 117 -9.74 1.82 -14.59
CA LEU A 117 -9.54 3.09 -15.31
C LEU A 117 -10.04 2.95 -16.76
N PRO A 118 -10.93 3.86 -17.21
CA PRO A 118 -11.33 3.92 -18.61
C PRO A 118 -10.10 4.22 -19.48
N SER A 119 -9.80 3.36 -20.46
CA SER A 119 -8.68 3.56 -21.40
C SER A 119 -9.11 3.25 -22.83
N GLU A 120 -8.53 3.98 -23.80
CA GLU A 120 -8.79 3.78 -25.22
C GLU A 120 -8.23 2.44 -25.73
N ASN A 121 -7.10 2.00 -25.17
CA ASN A 121 -6.48 0.73 -25.49
C ASN A 121 -6.01 0.00 -24.21
N PRO A 122 -6.83 -0.91 -23.67
CA PRO A 122 -6.53 -1.61 -22.42
C PRO A 122 -5.26 -2.47 -22.51
N TRP A 123 -4.97 -3.03 -23.68
CA TRP A 123 -3.77 -3.84 -23.90
C TRP A 123 -2.49 -3.01 -23.82
N ARG A 124 -2.47 -1.82 -24.43
CA ARG A 124 -1.32 -0.91 -24.36
C ARG A 124 -1.04 -0.49 -22.92
N SER A 125 -2.09 -0.13 -22.17
CA SER A 125 -1.97 0.24 -20.76
C SER A 125 -1.43 -0.92 -19.92
N LEU A 126 -2.01 -2.13 -20.08
CA LEU A 126 -1.58 -3.35 -19.39
C LEU A 126 -0.10 -3.66 -19.65
N THR A 127 0.35 -3.55 -20.90
CA THR A 127 1.76 -3.79 -21.27
C THR A 127 2.70 -2.77 -20.65
N MET A 128 2.34 -1.47 -20.62
CA MET A 128 3.17 -0.45 -19.98
C MET A 128 3.31 -0.67 -18.48
N ILE A 129 2.24 -1.07 -17.80
CA ILE A 129 2.25 -1.37 -16.36
C ILE A 129 3.08 -2.60 -16.09
N PHE A 130 2.88 -3.67 -16.87
CA PHE A 130 3.69 -4.86 -16.77
C PHE A 130 5.17 -4.54 -16.94
N LEU A 131 5.53 -3.77 -17.96
CA LEU A 131 6.91 -3.35 -18.21
C LEU A 131 7.46 -2.49 -17.06
N SER A 132 6.68 -1.53 -16.57
CA SER A 132 7.07 -0.69 -15.43
C SER A 132 7.27 -1.52 -14.17
N PHE A 133 6.33 -2.41 -13.85
CA PHE A 133 6.42 -3.30 -12.70
C PHE A 133 7.62 -4.24 -12.81
N LEU A 134 7.88 -4.80 -14.00
CA LEU A 134 9.07 -5.61 -14.28
C LEU A 134 10.36 -4.82 -14.04
N ILE A 135 10.47 -3.61 -14.59
CA ILE A 135 11.64 -2.74 -14.40
C ILE A 135 11.85 -2.43 -12.93
N VAL A 136 10.79 -2.09 -12.19
CA VAL A 136 10.86 -1.77 -10.77
C VAL A 136 11.30 -2.99 -9.96
N VAL A 137 10.66 -4.15 -10.15
CA VAL A 137 10.97 -5.38 -9.39
C VAL A 137 12.39 -5.86 -9.70
N VAL A 138 12.76 -5.97 -10.97
CA VAL A 138 14.10 -6.42 -11.37
C VAL A 138 15.16 -5.40 -10.95
N GLY A 139 14.92 -4.10 -11.19
CA GLY A 139 15.86 -3.05 -10.80
C GLY A 139 16.06 -3.00 -9.29
N TYR A 140 14.98 -3.10 -8.52
CA TYR A 140 15.05 -3.09 -7.07
C TYR A 140 15.78 -4.31 -6.51
N THR A 141 15.54 -5.51 -7.05
CA THR A 141 16.24 -6.74 -6.62
C THR A 141 17.73 -6.71 -6.97
N LEU A 142 18.11 -6.19 -8.14
CA LEU A 142 19.51 -6.04 -8.53
C LEU A 142 20.24 -5.03 -7.64
N ILE A 143 19.63 -3.86 -7.41
CA ILE A 143 20.22 -2.83 -6.55
C ILE A 143 20.31 -3.34 -5.11
N ALA A 144 19.27 -4.03 -4.61
CA ALA A 144 19.27 -4.67 -3.30
C ALA A 144 20.49 -5.59 -3.13
N HIS A 145 20.73 -6.50 -4.08
CA HIS A 145 21.84 -7.43 -4.03
C HIS A 145 23.21 -6.73 -4.08
N ALA A 146 23.36 -5.76 -4.99
CA ALA A 146 24.59 -4.99 -5.15
C ALA A 146 24.90 -4.17 -3.88
N PHE A 147 23.89 -3.49 -3.33
CA PHE A 147 24.03 -2.64 -2.15
C PHE A 147 24.25 -3.47 -0.88
N GLU A 148 23.63 -4.64 -0.78
CA GLU A 148 23.88 -5.59 0.30
C GLU A 148 25.34 -6.06 0.32
N THR A 149 25.86 -6.48 -0.83
CA THR A 149 27.25 -6.93 -0.97
C THR A 149 28.24 -5.78 -0.71
N PHE A 150 27.88 -4.55 -1.09
CA PHE A 150 28.68 -3.36 -0.84
C PHE A 150 28.76 -2.99 0.65
N LEU A 151 27.62 -2.95 1.34
CA LEU A 151 27.55 -2.48 2.74
C LEU A 151 27.98 -3.57 3.75
N TYR A 152 27.67 -4.83 3.46
CA TYR A 152 27.99 -5.98 4.30
C TYR A 152 28.68 -7.07 3.46
N PRO A 153 29.98 -6.91 3.14
CA PRO A 153 30.69 -7.85 2.27
C PRO A 153 30.90 -9.23 2.91
N ASP A 154 30.87 -9.34 4.24
CA ASP A 154 30.99 -10.61 4.96
C ASP A 154 29.66 -11.41 4.91
N PRO A 155 29.63 -12.58 4.24
CA PRO A 155 28.43 -13.40 4.16
C PRO A 155 28.00 -13.98 5.50
N VAL A 156 28.93 -14.25 6.42
CA VAL A 156 28.61 -14.83 7.74
C VAL A 156 27.81 -13.83 8.58
N LEU A 157 28.23 -12.56 8.56
CA LEU A 157 27.52 -11.48 9.24
C LEU A 157 26.12 -11.29 8.66
N ARG A 158 25.98 -11.26 7.33
CA ARG A 158 24.67 -11.17 6.65
C ARG A 158 23.75 -12.32 7.04
N ASP A 159 24.28 -13.54 7.05
CA ASP A 159 23.48 -14.71 7.38
C ASP A 159 23.00 -14.68 8.83
N ALA A 160 23.86 -14.23 9.75
CA ALA A 160 23.53 -14.03 11.14
C ALA A 160 22.45 -12.94 11.34
N THR A 161 22.49 -11.83 10.60
CA THR A 161 21.47 -10.77 10.72
C THR A 161 20.09 -11.24 10.28
N TYR A 162 20.00 -11.99 9.18
CA TYR A 162 18.71 -12.57 8.77
C TYR A 162 18.25 -13.70 9.69
N ALA A 163 19.17 -14.51 10.22
CA ALA A 163 18.83 -15.56 11.17
C ALA A 163 18.27 -14.97 12.48
N ALA A 164 18.87 -13.89 12.97
CA ALA A 164 18.40 -13.19 14.17
C ALA A 164 17.04 -12.50 13.96
N ALA A 165 16.75 -12.04 12.75
CA ALA A 165 15.44 -11.47 12.39
C ALA A 165 14.38 -12.53 12.08
N GLY A 166 14.78 -13.79 11.90
CA GLY A 166 13.88 -14.89 11.59
C GLY A 166 13.02 -15.30 12.78
N ILE A 167 11.82 -15.77 12.48
CA ILE A 167 10.91 -16.42 13.44
C ILE A 167 10.84 -17.92 13.15
N ASN A 168 10.18 -18.68 14.03
CA ASN A 168 9.96 -20.11 13.81
C ASN A 168 9.30 -20.37 12.45
N LEU A 169 9.81 -21.35 11.68
CA LEU A 169 9.33 -21.66 10.33
C LEU A 169 7.82 -21.93 10.28
N LEU A 170 7.28 -22.69 11.24
CA LEU A 170 5.85 -22.99 11.29
C LEU A 170 5.04 -21.70 11.55
N ALA A 171 5.49 -20.86 12.47
CA ALA A 171 4.83 -19.57 12.73
C ALA A 171 4.87 -18.64 11.51
N PHE A 172 6.00 -18.64 10.79
CA PHE A 172 6.17 -17.89 9.54
C PHE A 172 5.20 -18.37 8.46
N ASP A 173 5.14 -19.68 8.21
CA ASP A 173 4.27 -20.25 7.18
C ASP A 173 2.80 -20.02 7.49
N LEU A 174 2.38 -20.22 8.74
CA LEU A 174 1.02 -19.91 9.16
C LEU A 174 0.66 -18.43 8.96
N MET A 175 1.59 -17.53 9.27
CA MET A 175 1.41 -16.10 9.07
C MET A 175 1.25 -15.74 7.59
N ILE A 176 2.13 -16.25 6.71
CA ILE A 176 2.06 -16.01 5.28
C ILE A 176 0.77 -16.57 4.68
N ILE A 177 0.39 -17.80 5.03
CA ILE A 177 -0.86 -18.42 4.57
C ILE A 177 -2.06 -17.60 5.04
N PHE A 178 -2.09 -17.20 6.31
CA PHE A 178 -3.17 -16.39 6.87
C PHE A 178 -3.32 -15.06 6.12
N PHE A 179 -2.24 -14.29 5.93
CA PHE A 179 -2.30 -13.03 5.21
C PHE A 179 -2.68 -13.21 3.74
N THR A 180 -2.19 -14.28 3.09
CA THR A 180 -2.57 -14.61 1.71
C THR A 180 -4.08 -14.87 1.60
N LEU A 181 -4.64 -15.68 2.51
CA LEU A 181 -6.08 -15.97 2.55
C LEU A 181 -6.91 -14.71 2.81
N VAL A 182 -6.48 -13.85 3.73
CA VAL A 182 -7.16 -12.58 4.03
C VAL A 182 -7.17 -11.66 2.81
N LEU A 183 -6.03 -11.49 2.13
CA LEU A 183 -5.91 -10.60 0.97
C LEU A 183 -6.64 -11.12 -0.26
N VAL A 184 -6.46 -12.40 -0.59
CA VAL A 184 -7.18 -13.04 -1.71
C VAL A 184 -8.68 -13.05 -1.43
N GLY A 185 -9.09 -13.33 -0.18
CA GLY A 185 -10.48 -13.24 0.25
C GLY A 185 -11.05 -11.84 0.09
N ALA A 186 -10.31 -10.81 0.51
CA ALA A 186 -10.71 -9.42 0.34
C ALA A 186 -10.88 -9.05 -1.14
N TRP A 187 -9.96 -9.44 -2.03
CA TRP A 187 -10.11 -9.23 -3.47
C TRP A 187 -11.29 -10.00 -4.05
N LEU A 188 -11.50 -11.27 -3.69
CA LEU A 188 -12.65 -12.04 -4.17
C LEU A 188 -13.97 -11.38 -3.78
N VAL A 189 -14.08 -10.89 -2.54
CA VAL A 189 -15.26 -10.16 -2.06
C VAL A 189 -15.46 -8.86 -2.85
N THR A 190 -14.41 -8.08 -3.11
CA THR A 190 -14.54 -6.83 -3.88
C THR A 190 -14.92 -7.09 -5.34
N PHE A 191 -14.30 -8.07 -6.00
CA PHE A 191 -14.68 -8.48 -7.36
C PHE A 191 -16.11 -9.04 -7.42
N TYR A 192 -16.53 -9.81 -6.42
CA TYR A 192 -17.88 -10.36 -6.34
C TYR A 192 -18.92 -9.26 -6.12
N ALA A 193 -18.68 -8.32 -5.20
CA ALA A 193 -19.56 -7.17 -4.96
C ALA A 193 -19.73 -6.30 -6.22
N GLN A 194 -18.66 -6.14 -7.01
CA GLN A 194 -18.71 -5.46 -8.30
C GLN A 194 -19.53 -6.23 -9.35
N SER A 195 -19.43 -7.56 -9.37
CA SER A 195 -20.20 -8.38 -10.31
C SER A 195 -21.72 -8.31 -10.07
N LEU A 196 -22.12 -8.07 -8.81
CA LEU A 196 -23.52 -7.96 -8.41
C LEU A 196 -24.09 -6.54 -8.50
N ASP A 197 -23.31 -5.57 -9.00
CA ASP A 197 -23.69 -4.15 -9.07
C ASP A 197 -24.14 -3.58 -7.69
N LEU A 198 -23.57 -4.14 -6.61
CA LEU A 198 -23.87 -3.75 -5.23
C LEU A 198 -23.10 -2.50 -4.79
N GLU A 199 -22.04 -2.12 -5.54
CA GLU A 199 -21.36 -0.82 -5.40
C GLU A 199 -22.35 0.30 -5.77
N GLY A 200 -23.07 0.82 -4.78
CA GLY A 200 -23.97 1.97 -4.92
C GLY A 200 -25.44 1.72 -4.58
N ARG A 201 -25.85 0.46 -4.33
CA ARG A 201 -27.21 0.19 -3.84
C ARG A 201 -27.31 0.52 -2.34
N GLN A 202 -27.94 1.66 -2.04
CA GLN A 202 -28.31 2.04 -0.67
C GLN A 202 -29.23 0.97 -0.06
N GLY A 203 -28.95 0.57 1.18
CA GLY A 203 -29.80 -0.35 1.96
C GLY A 203 -29.33 -1.81 2.06
N THR A 204 -28.18 -2.18 1.50
CA THR A 204 -27.62 -3.53 1.69
C THR A 204 -26.90 -3.66 3.03
N LEU A 205 -26.98 -4.83 3.68
CA LEU A 205 -26.26 -5.13 4.93
C LEU A 205 -24.74 -4.89 4.77
N TRP A 206 -24.20 -5.17 3.59
CA TRP A 206 -22.80 -4.92 3.26
C TRP A 206 -22.42 -3.43 3.34
N ASN A 207 -23.26 -2.54 2.81
CA ASN A 207 -23.02 -1.10 2.86
C ASN A 207 -23.09 -0.57 4.30
N ALA A 208 -24.01 -1.09 5.12
CA ALA A 208 -24.10 -0.73 6.54
C ALA A 208 -22.85 -1.16 7.31
N ILE A 209 -22.36 -2.39 7.09
CA ILE A 209 -21.13 -2.89 7.71
C ILE A 209 -19.92 -2.06 7.25
N TYR A 210 -19.81 -1.79 5.94
CA TYR A 210 -18.75 -0.98 5.37
C TYR A 210 -18.74 0.43 5.97
N LEU A 211 -19.88 1.11 6.05
CA LEU A 211 -19.99 2.46 6.63
C LEU A 211 -19.65 2.47 8.12
N ASN A 212 -20.04 1.45 8.88
CA ASN A 212 -19.69 1.34 10.30
C ASN A 212 -18.19 1.12 10.50
N LEU A 213 -17.58 0.22 9.73
CA LEU A 213 -16.13 -0.01 9.77
C LEU A 213 -15.37 1.24 9.32
N TYR A 214 -15.84 1.87 8.24
CA TYR A 214 -15.28 3.12 7.75
C TYR A 214 -15.34 4.20 8.83
N ALA A 215 -16.49 4.42 9.46
CA ALA A 215 -16.65 5.39 10.55
C ALA A 215 -15.77 5.07 11.76
N LEU A 216 -15.62 3.79 12.11
CA LEU A 216 -14.74 3.35 13.19
C LEU A 216 -13.27 3.69 12.91
N ILE A 217 -12.79 3.34 11.72
CA ILE A 217 -11.38 3.54 11.33
C ILE A 217 -11.10 5.02 11.07
N SER A 218 -12.00 5.74 10.39
CA SER A 218 -11.84 7.16 10.07
C SER A 218 -11.83 8.04 11.32
N ARG A 219 -12.45 7.57 12.41
CA ARG A 219 -12.52 8.26 13.69
C ARG A 219 -11.51 7.73 14.70
N GLU A 220 -10.44 7.08 14.21
CA GLU A 220 -9.33 6.57 15.00
C GLU A 220 -9.80 5.67 16.15
N PHE A 221 -10.76 4.78 15.86
CA PHE A 221 -11.38 3.88 16.84
C PHE A 221 -12.02 4.60 18.04
N TYR A 222 -12.40 5.87 17.87
CA TYR A 222 -12.94 6.73 18.94
C TYR A 222 -11.95 6.93 20.11
N ILE A 223 -10.66 6.68 19.92
CA ILE A 223 -9.64 6.79 20.98
C ILE A 223 -9.61 8.21 21.55
N SER A 224 -9.64 9.23 20.67
CA SER A 224 -9.68 10.64 21.09
C SER A 224 -10.95 10.99 21.88
N ASP A 225 -12.09 10.46 21.46
CA ASP A 225 -13.38 10.69 22.13
C ASP A 225 -13.37 10.06 23.54
N ILE A 226 -12.88 8.83 23.68
CA ILE A 226 -12.72 8.14 24.97
C ILE A 226 -11.76 8.91 25.87
N TYR A 227 -10.60 9.34 25.34
CA TYR A 227 -9.61 10.09 26.11
C TYR A 227 -10.18 11.42 26.64
N THR A 228 -10.96 12.11 25.80
CA THR A 228 -11.65 13.34 26.17
C THR A 228 -12.68 13.09 27.28
N GLN A 229 -13.44 12.00 27.19
CA GLN A 229 -14.42 11.62 28.20
C GLN A 229 -13.76 11.26 29.54
N MET A 230 -12.68 10.45 29.50
CA MET A 230 -11.90 10.11 30.69
C MET A 230 -11.30 11.35 31.35
N SER A 231 -10.70 12.25 30.57
CA SER A 231 -10.15 13.51 31.08
C SER A 231 -11.21 14.35 31.81
N ARG A 232 -12.39 14.54 31.20
CA ARG A 232 -13.51 15.25 31.82
C ARG A 232 -14.00 14.56 33.10
N ALA A 233 -14.08 13.22 33.10
CA ALA A 233 -14.47 12.45 34.27
C ALA A 233 -13.47 12.62 35.42
N THR A 234 -12.17 12.57 35.14
CA THR A 234 -11.10 12.79 36.13
C THR A 234 -11.13 14.20 36.70
N VAL A 235 -11.31 15.22 35.86
CA VAL A 235 -11.46 16.61 36.33
C VAL A 235 -12.72 16.77 37.20
N ALA A 236 -13.84 16.15 36.82
CA ALA A 236 -15.06 16.18 37.61
C ALA A 236 -14.90 15.45 38.95
N ALA A 237 -14.22 14.30 38.97
CA ALA A 237 -13.91 13.57 40.19
C ALA A 237 -12.98 14.39 41.10
N SER A 238 -11.94 15.00 40.56
CA SER A 238 -11.03 15.91 41.29
C SER A 238 -11.80 17.07 41.92
N LYS A 239 -12.69 17.74 41.16
CA LYS A 239 -13.57 18.79 41.71
C LYS A 239 -14.43 18.29 42.87
N ARG A 240 -15.04 17.11 42.75
CA ARG A 240 -15.84 16.51 43.83
C ARG A 240 -15.00 16.23 45.07
N VAL A 241 -13.80 15.68 44.91
CA VAL A 241 -12.86 15.43 46.01
C VAL A 241 -12.43 16.74 46.67
N ASN A 242 -12.14 17.78 45.89
CA ASN A 242 -11.72 19.09 46.41
C ASN A 242 -12.82 19.75 47.27
N VAL A 243 -14.08 19.63 46.85
CA VAL A 243 -15.25 20.07 47.64
C VAL A 243 -15.37 19.24 48.92
N TRP A 244 -15.14 17.92 48.86
CA TRP A 244 -15.24 17.04 50.03
C TRP A 244 -14.15 17.33 51.07
N LEU A 245 -12.93 17.61 50.61
CA LEU A 245 -11.78 17.95 51.45
C LEU A 245 -11.80 19.41 51.93
N ARG A 246 -12.76 20.24 51.48
CA ARG A 246 -12.86 21.68 51.80
C ARG A 246 -11.58 22.46 51.47
N TRP A 247 -10.93 22.09 50.37
CA TRP A 247 -9.74 22.79 49.86
C TRP A 247 -10.11 23.99 48.96
N VAL A 248 -11.40 24.34 48.89
CA VAL A 248 -11.97 25.54 48.25
C VAL A 248 -12.78 26.30 49.28
#